data_AF-A0A448WYJ6-F1
#
_entry.id   AF-A0A448WYJ6-F1
#
_cell.length_a   1.000
_cell.length_b   1.000
_cell.length_c   1.000
_cell.angle_alpha   90.00
_cell.angle_beta   90.00
_cell.angle_gamma   90.00
#
_symmetry.space_group_name_H-M   'P 1'
#
loop_
_entity.id
_entity.type
_entity.pdbx_description
1 polymer ?
#
loop_
_entity_poly.entity_id
_entity_poly.type
_entity_poly.pdbx_seq_one_letter_code
_entity_poly.pdbx_strand_id
1 'polypeptide(L)'
;MLHRLKIGSDYYSRLPESQKKLVNEYPDTVEKIKSCIIHNSELISKVLRNISSNIFDDHPFSFDQGKAINGTDKEASIINNPYGVTSGDMDKVRSTLKQFVRDWSSEGQAERDSCYKPVLNELVDIYKEKDRSTLHILVPGAGLGRLAWEIAHLGFNCQGNEFSLHMLLPAYFILNSCRNIDSYTLYPWVSQSCNILSRKDQLASVRFPDVSPSDLPKNIQFSMAAGDFLEVYSEKGLVLIFLVLIFSDYICSIPFPLQVPLILLCDSMAHKT
;
A
#
# COMPACT_ATOMS: atom_id res chain seq x y z
N MET A 1 10.38 4.93 13.23
CA MET A 1 10.09 6.37 12.99
C MET A 1 10.32 7.24 14.23
N LEU A 2 9.77 6.89 15.40
CA LEU A 2 9.99 7.65 16.66
C LEU A 2 11.46 7.88 17.02
N HIS A 3 12.34 6.91 16.76
CA HIS A 3 13.78 7.08 16.98
C HIS A 3 14.39 8.25 16.18
N ARG A 4 14.01 8.41 14.91
CA ARG A 4 14.45 9.56 14.09
C ARG A 4 13.93 10.89 14.63
N LEU A 5 12.69 10.90 15.13
CA LEU A 5 12.10 12.09 15.75
C LEU A 5 12.83 12.48 17.04
N LYS A 6 13.24 11.50 17.85
CA LYS A 6 14.07 11.72 19.05
C LYS A 6 15.41 12.37 18.69
N ILE A 7 16.10 11.86 17.65
CA ILE A 7 17.36 12.46 17.17
C ILE A 7 17.16 13.94 16.80
N GLY A 8 16.07 14.28 16.11
CA GLY A 8 15.73 15.66 15.77
C GLY A 8 15.47 16.54 17.01
N SER A 9 14.74 16.03 17.99
CA SER A 9 14.50 16.70 19.27
C SER A 9 15.79 16.93 20.06
N ASP A 10 16.69 15.95 20.08
CA ASP A 10 18.00 16.05 20.72
C ASP A 10 18.90 17.06 20.01
N TYR A 11 18.76 17.22 18.69
CA TYR A 11 19.46 18.26 17.95
C TYR A 11 18.92 19.66 18.31
N TYR A 12 17.60 19.82 18.35
CA TYR A 12 16.95 21.08 18.73
C TYR A 12 17.34 21.53 20.15
N SER A 13 17.41 20.60 21.12
CA SER A 13 17.76 20.94 22.51
C SER A 13 19.17 21.54 22.64
N ARG A 14 20.09 21.15 21.74
CA ARG A 14 21.48 21.64 21.66
C ARG A 14 21.64 22.97 20.92
N LEU A 15 20.60 23.51 20.30
CA LEU A 15 20.69 24.79 19.60
C LEU A 15 20.88 25.95 20.59
N PRO A 16 21.60 27.03 20.21
CA PRO A 16 21.62 28.27 20.97
C PRO A 16 20.22 28.87 21.15
N GLU A 17 19.97 29.55 22.27
CA GLU A 17 18.66 30.16 22.57
C GLU A 17 18.22 31.20 21.52
N SER A 18 19.18 31.89 20.88
CA SER A 18 18.87 32.79 19.75
C SER A 18 18.26 32.07 18.56
N GLN A 19 18.70 30.84 18.26
CA GLN A 19 18.17 30.03 17.16
C GLN A 19 16.86 29.35 17.54
N LYS A 20 16.71 28.89 18.79
CA LYS A 20 15.43 28.33 19.28
C LYS A 20 14.29 29.34 19.16
N LYS A 21 14.56 30.63 19.39
CA LYS A 21 13.57 31.70 19.18
C LYS A 21 13.09 31.83 17.73
N LEU A 22 13.90 31.44 16.75
CA LEU A 22 13.54 31.48 15.32
C LEU A 22 12.65 30.30 14.88
N VAL A 23 12.63 29.22 15.66
CA VAL A 23 11.89 27.98 15.38
C VAL A 23 11.17 27.50 16.65
N ASN A 24 10.52 28.43 17.33
CA ASN A 24 9.92 28.21 18.64
C ASN A 24 8.73 27.23 18.60
N GLU A 25 8.13 27.02 17.43
CA GLU A 25 7.05 26.09 17.15
C GLU A 25 7.53 24.63 16.96
N TYR A 26 8.84 24.40 16.93
CA TYR A 26 9.41 23.07 16.68
C TYR A 26 9.00 22.02 17.72
N PRO A 27 9.03 22.29 19.05
CA PRO A 27 8.60 21.31 20.06
C PRO A 27 7.14 20.86 19.87
N ASP A 28 6.22 21.79 19.61
CA ASP A 28 4.81 21.49 19.34
C ASP A 28 4.65 20.67 18.05
N THR A 29 5.45 20.99 17.04
CA THR A 29 5.49 20.25 15.78
C THR A 29 5.95 18.80 16.01
N VAL A 30 6.97 18.59 16.85
CA VAL A 30 7.48 17.25 17.20
C VAL A 30 6.39 16.42 17.88
N GLU A 31 5.65 16.99 18.84
CA GLU A 31 4.56 16.24 19.50
C GLU A 31 3.42 15.89 18.52
N LYS A 32 3.06 16.79 17.59
CA LYS A 32 2.08 16.48 16.54
C LYS A 32 2.54 15.34 15.63
N ILE A 33 3.81 15.37 15.18
CA ILE A 33 4.40 14.31 14.36
C ILE A 33 4.38 12.98 15.11
N LYS A 34 4.72 12.99 16.41
CA LYS A 34 4.70 11.81 17.27
C LYS A 34 3.30 11.21 17.37
N SER A 35 2.27 12.03 17.58
CA SER A 35 0.86 11.57 17.60
C SER A 35 0.47 10.90 16.27
N CYS A 36 0.82 11.50 15.13
CA CYS A 36 0.56 10.91 13.82
C CYS A 36 1.30 9.57 13.59
N ILE A 37 2.55 9.45 14.07
CA ILE A 37 3.30 8.18 14.02
C ILE A 37 2.63 7.10 14.86
N ILE A 38 2.18 7.44 16.07
CA ILE A 38 1.48 6.51 16.97
C ILE A 38 0.18 6.05 16.34
N HIS A 39 -0.63 6.98 15.81
CA HIS A 39 -1.88 6.66 15.12
C HIS A 39 -1.66 5.68 13.95
N ASN A 40 -0.66 5.91 13.10
CA ASN A 40 -0.32 4.97 12.03
C ASN A 40 0.10 3.59 12.57
N SER A 41 0.84 3.54 13.68
CA SER A 41 1.25 2.27 14.30
C SER A 41 0.05 1.48 14.85
N GLU A 42 -0.93 2.17 15.42
CA GLU A 42 -2.19 1.58 15.91
C GLU A 42 -3.02 1.02 14.76
N LEU A 43 -3.11 1.76 13.64
CA LEU A 43 -3.76 1.30 12.43
C LEU A 43 -3.09 0.06 11.86
N ILE A 44 -1.77 0.05 11.72
CA ILE A 44 -1.01 -1.13 11.26
C ILE A 44 -1.24 -2.32 12.20
N SER A 45 -1.23 -2.09 13.52
CA SER A 45 -1.53 -3.14 14.49
C SER A 45 -2.95 -3.68 14.32
N LYS A 46 -3.92 -2.82 14.00
CA LYS A 46 -5.30 -3.22 13.70
C LYS A 46 -5.37 -4.05 12.41
N VAL A 47 -4.67 -3.65 11.34
CA VAL A 47 -4.56 -4.43 10.10
C VAL A 47 -4.07 -5.85 10.42
N LEU A 48 -2.97 -5.97 11.15
CA LEU A 48 -2.36 -7.26 11.49
C LEU A 48 -3.26 -8.14 12.38
N ARG A 49 -3.94 -7.55 13.37
CA ARG A 49 -4.87 -8.30 14.25
C ARG A 49 -6.06 -8.89 13.48
N ASN A 50 -6.61 -8.16 12.50
CA ASN A 50 -7.72 -8.67 11.68
C ASN A 50 -7.29 -9.81 10.76
N ILE A 51 -6.01 -9.90 10.42
CA ILE A 51 -5.47 -10.96 9.58
C ILE A 51 -5.17 -12.20 10.41
N SER A 52 -4.55 -12.03 11.58
CA SER A 52 -4.17 -13.14 12.45
C SER A 52 -5.35 -14.01 12.87
N SER A 53 -6.54 -13.43 13.01
CA SER A 53 -7.75 -14.17 13.39
C SER A 53 -8.37 -14.98 12.24
N ASN A 54 -7.94 -14.78 10.99
CA ASN A 54 -8.60 -15.36 9.81
C ASN A 54 -7.67 -16.16 8.89
N ILE A 55 -6.35 -15.89 8.90
CA ILE A 55 -5.40 -16.51 7.97
C ILE A 55 -4.45 -17.51 8.64
N PHE A 56 -4.13 -17.33 9.93
CA PHE A 56 -3.04 -18.04 10.59
C PHE A 56 -3.49 -18.99 11.72
N ASP A 57 -4.72 -19.49 11.68
CA ASP A 57 -5.29 -20.31 12.78
C ASP A 57 -4.49 -21.59 13.08
N ASP A 58 -3.75 -22.15 12.11
CA ASP A 58 -2.90 -23.34 12.31
C ASP A 58 -1.51 -23.05 12.92
N HIS A 59 -1.10 -21.78 12.98
CA HIS A 59 0.09 -21.34 13.67
C HIS A 59 -0.18 -19.95 14.26
N PRO A 60 -0.57 -19.86 15.54
CA PRO A 60 -0.70 -18.56 16.19
C PRO A 60 0.67 -17.90 16.19
N PHE A 61 0.91 -17.03 15.21
CA PHE A 61 1.91 -15.99 15.31
C PHE A 61 1.49 -15.18 16.52
N SER A 62 2.06 -15.54 17.66
CA SER A 62 1.90 -14.83 18.92
C SER A 62 2.52 -13.46 18.70
N PHE A 63 1.72 -12.53 18.19
CA PHE A 63 2.01 -11.11 18.29
C PHE A 63 1.89 -10.78 19.78
N ASP A 64 2.97 -11.02 20.54
CA ASP A 64 3.09 -10.57 21.92
C ASP A 64 3.16 -9.04 21.92
N GLN A 65 1.99 -8.41 21.80
CA GLN A 65 1.81 -6.97 21.89
C GLN A 65 1.90 -6.47 23.34
N GLY A 66 2.01 -7.38 24.33
CA GLY A 66 2.03 -7.05 25.75
C GLY A 66 3.31 -6.35 26.22
N LYS A 67 4.44 -6.51 25.51
CA LYS A 67 5.72 -5.93 25.92
C LYS A 67 6.15 -4.66 25.17
N ALA A 68 5.46 -4.27 24.10
CA ALA A 68 5.91 -3.15 23.25
C ALA A 68 5.38 -1.77 23.69
N ILE A 69 4.36 -1.72 24.56
CA ILE A 69 3.63 -0.47 24.87
C ILE A 69 4.05 0.15 26.22
N ASN A 70 4.65 -0.62 27.14
CA ASN A 70 5.14 -0.09 28.42
C ASN A 70 6.63 0.25 28.34
N GLY A 71 6.92 1.55 28.32
CA GLY A 71 8.20 2.13 27.93
C GLY A 71 9.34 2.07 28.96
N THR A 72 9.70 0.88 29.48
CA THR A 72 10.88 0.77 30.37
C THR A 72 12.00 -0.15 29.86
N ASP A 73 11.73 -1.13 28.99
CA ASP A 73 12.74 -2.17 28.65
C ASP A 73 13.08 -2.26 27.14
N LYS A 74 13.30 -1.11 26.48
CA LYS A 74 13.46 -1.05 25.01
C LYS A 74 14.81 -1.47 24.45
N GLU A 75 15.89 -1.48 25.23
CA GLU A 75 17.21 -1.81 24.67
C GLU A 75 17.46 -3.32 24.60
N ALA A 76 17.07 -4.10 25.61
CA ALA A 76 17.41 -5.53 25.67
C ALA A 76 16.65 -6.43 24.69
N SER A 77 15.45 -6.04 24.25
CA SER A 77 14.62 -6.85 23.32
C SER A 77 14.93 -6.62 21.84
N ILE A 78 15.46 -5.44 21.49
CA ILE A 78 15.91 -5.13 20.12
C ILE A 78 17.27 -5.80 19.84
N ILE A 79 18.14 -5.89 20.85
CA ILE A 79 19.50 -6.44 20.72
C ILE A 79 19.49 -7.97 20.51
N ASN A 80 18.44 -8.68 20.93
CA ASN A 80 18.35 -10.15 20.89
C ASN A 80 17.39 -10.71 19.84
N ASN A 81 16.83 -9.89 18.93
CA ASN A 81 16.05 -10.41 17.82
C ASN A 81 16.96 -10.68 16.60
N PRO A 82 17.22 -11.96 16.22
CA PRO A 82 18.02 -12.28 15.04
C PRO A 82 17.36 -11.81 13.72
N TYR A 83 16.09 -11.39 13.77
CA TYR A 83 15.31 -10.84 12.66
C TYR A 83 14.95 -9.36 12.90
N GLY A 84 15.88 -8.56 13.40
CA GLY A 84 15.68 -7.13 13.64
C GLY A 84 15.15 -6.41 12.40
N VAL A 85 14.21 -5.47 12.61
CA VAL A 85 13.61 -4.68 11.52
C VAL A 85 14.70 -3.85 10.83
N THR A 86 14.92 -4.08 9.54
CA THR A 86 15.95 -3.39 8.77
C THR A 86 15.47 -1.99 8.34
N SER A 87 16.40 -1.15 7.87
CA SER A 87 16.03 0.11 7.22
C SER A 87 15.21 -0.13 5.95
N GLY A 88 15.51 -1.19 5.20
CA GLY A 88 14.76 -1.57 4.00
C GLY A 88 13.32 -1.97 4.30
N ASP A 89 13.07 -2.66 5.41
CA ASP A 89 11.70 -2.99 5.84
C ASP A 89 10.93 -1.73 6.21
N MET A 90 11.56 -0.79 6.91
CA MET A 90 10.95 0.49 7.22
C MET A 90 10.67 1.32 5.97
N ASP A 91 11.47 1.19 4.92
CA ASP A 91 11.23 1.84 3.63
C ASP A 91 9.99 1.24 2.95
N LYS A 92 9.84 -0.09 2.96
CA LYS A 92 8.64 -0.77 2.47
C LYS A 92 7.39 -0.34 3.25
N VAL A 93 7.45 -0.26 4.59
CA VAL A 93 6.32 0.24 5.41
C VAL A 93 5.93 1.66 5.01
N ARG A 94 6.91 2.55 4.79
CA ARG A 94 6.63 3.93 4.34
C ARG A 94 6.00 3.96 2.96
N SER A 95 6.47 3.13 2.03
CA SER A 95 5.89 3.01 0.69
C SER A 95 4.46 2.45 0.75
N THR A 96 4.21 1.44 1.58
CA THR A 96 2.86 0.89 1.79
C THR A 96 1.88 1.95 2.29
N LEU A 97 2.27 2.80 3.25
CA LEU A 97 1.41 3.90 3.71
C LEU A 97 1.01 4.86 2.58
N LYS A 98 1.92 5.12 1.64
CA LYS A 98 1.62 5.92 0.45
C LYS A 98 0.74 5.17 -0.55
N GLN A 99 0.91 3.85 -0.67
CA GLN A 99 0.08 3.01 -1.53
C GLN A 99 -1.40 3.02 -1.11
N PHE A 100 -1.71 3.11 0.19
CA PHE A 100 -3.09 3.31 0.66
C PHE A 100 -3.72 4.58 0.05
N VAL A 101 -2.95 5.66 -0.05
CA VAL A 101 -3.41 6.92 -0.65
C VAL A 101 -3.75 6.68 -2.12
N ARG A 102 -2.80 6.14 -2.88
CA ARG A 102 -2.96 5.89 -4.31
C ARG A 102 -4.16 4.99 -4.60
N ASP A 103 -4.26 3.85 -3.92
CA ASP A 103 -5.23 2.82 -4.28
C ASP A 103 -6.61 2.97 -3.63
N TRP A 104 -6.72 3.59 -2.46
CA TRP A 104 -7.97 3.53 -1.68
C TRP A 104 -8.36 4.85 -1.00
N SER A 105 -7.79 5.97 -1.41
CA SER A 105 -8.22 7.29 -0.95
C SER A 105 -8.70 8.18 -2.09
N SER A 106 -9.52 9.17 -1.76
CA SER A 106 -9.99 10.18 -2.72
C SER A 106 -8.84 11.00 -3.30
N GLU A 107 -7.80 11.23 -2.49
CA GLU A 107 -6.60 11.99 -2.83
C GLU A 107 -5.76 11.29 -3.90
N GLY A 108 -5.86 9.97 -4.01
CA GLY A 108 -5.23 9.17 -5.06
C GLY A 108 -5.99 9.16 -6.40
N GLN A 109 -7.21 9.74 -6.47
CA GLN A 109 -8.06 9.61 -7.66
C GLN A 109 -7.40 10.15 -8.94
N ALA A 110 -6.74 11.31 -8.88
CA ALA A 110 -6.10 11.89 -10.07
C ALA A 110 -4.97 11.00 -10.63
N GLU A 111 -4.23 10.34 -9.74
CA GLU A 111 -3.18 9.40 -10.11
C GLU A 111 -3.79 8.13 -10.72
N ARG A 112 -4.85 7.58 -10.11
CA ARG A 112 -5.59 6.45 -10.69
C ARG A 112 -6.25 6.80 -12.02
N ASP A 113 -6.76 8.01 -12.19
CA ASP A 113 -7.34 8.45 -13.45
C ASP A 113 -6.29 8.51 -14.57
N SER A 114 -5.05 8.87 -14.23
CA SER A 114 -3.94 8.91 -15.19
C SER A 114 -3.44 7.51 -15.52
N CYS A 115 -3.46 6.59 -14.55
CA CYS A 115 -2.84 5.27 -14.65
C CYS A 115 -3.81 4.13 -14.98
N TYR A 116 -4.95 4.06 -14.29
CA TYR A 116 -5.93 2.96 -14.37
C TYR A 116 -6.99 3.24 -15.41
N LYS A 117 -7.49 4.47 -15.53
CA LYS A 117 -8.57 4.79 -16.47
C LYS A 117 -8.26 4.46 -17.93
N PRO A 118 -7.04 4.70 -18.48
CA PRO A 118 -6.72 4.28 -19.84
C PRO A 118 -6.85 2.77 -20.03
N VAL A 119 -6.36 1.99 -19.06
CA VAL A 119 -6.47 0.53 -19.04
C VAL A 119 -7.94 0.09 -19.04
N LEU A 120 -8.72 0.64 -18.11
CA LEU A 120 -10.12 0.27 -17.91
C LEU A 120 -10.95 0.60 -19.16
N ASN A 121 -10.71 1.76 -19.78
CA ASN A 121 -11.37 2.16 -21.01
C ASN A 121 -11.03 1.23 -22.17
N GLU A 122 -9.76 0.85 -22.32
CA GLU A 122 -9.30 -0.06 -23.37
C GLU A 122 -9.95 -1.45 -23.22
N LEU A 123 -9.98 -1.99 -22.00
CA LEU A 123 -10.68 -3.25 -21.71
C LEU A 123 -12.16 -3.18 -22.08
N VAL A 124 -12.82 -2.06 -21.74
CA VAL A 124 -14.23 -1.84 -22.06
C VAL A 124 -14.46 -1.76 -23.55
N ASP A 125 -13.61 -1.07 -24.32
CA ASP A 125 -13.78 -0.92 -25.77
C ASP A 125 -13.48 -2.21 -26.53
N ILE A 126 -12.37 -2.91 -26.21
CA ILE A 126 -12.00 -4.19 -26.83
C ILE A 126 -13.10 -5.24 -26.64
N TYR A 127 -13.72 -5.27 -25.45
CA TYR A 127 -14.69 -6.29 -25.07
C TYR A 127 -16.13 -5.77 -24.99
N LYS A 128 -16.47 -4.65 -25.67
CA LYS A 128 -17.82 -4.07 -25.64
C LYS A 128 -18.92 -4.98 -26.18
N GLU A 129 -18.58 -5.83 -27.17
CA GLU A 129 -19.51 -6.77 -27.81
C GLU A 129 -19.51 -8.16 -27.13
N LYS A 130 -18.71 -8.37 -26.08
CA LYS A 130 -18.61 -9.66 -25.38
C LYS A 130 -19.25 -9.57 -24.00
N ASP A 131 -19.78 -10.70 -23.55
CA ASP A 131 -20.15 -10.86 -22.14
C ASP A 131 -18.88 -10.89 -21.27
N ARG A 132 -18.63 -9.79 -20.56
CA ARG A 132 -17.46 -9.61 -19.70
C ARG A 132 -17.37 -10.65 -18.59
N SER A 133 -18.50 -11.20 -18.15
CA SER A 133 -18.54 -12.24 -17.12
C SER A 133 -17.97 -13.58 -17.57
N THR A 134 -17.71 -13.74 -18.87
CA THR A 134 -17.02 -14.92 -19.44
C THR A 134 -15.50 -14.74 -19.56
N LEU A 135 -15.00 -13.53 -19.31
CA LEU A 135 -13.60 -13.17 -19.48
C LEU A 135 -12.88 -13.22 -18.13
N HIS A 136 -11.64 -13.70 -18.16
CA HIS A 136 -10.76 -13.80 -16.99
C HIS A 136 -9.52 -12.94 -17.21
N ILE A 137 -9.33 -11.96 -16.32
CA ILE A 137 -8.23 -11.01 -16.36
C ILE A 137 -7.30 -11.27 -15.17
N LEU A 138 -6.00 -11.27 -15.43
CA LEU A 138 -4.96 -11.37 -14.42
C LEU A 138 -4.17 -10.06 -14.34
N VAL A 139 -4.00 -9.55 -13.13
CA VAL A 139 -3.22 -8.35 -12.82
C VAL A 139 -2.00 -8.75 -11.97
N PRO A 140 -0.83 -9.02 -12.57
CA PRO A 140 0.41 -9.23 -11.83
C PRO A 140 0.89 -7.96 -11.14
N GLY A 141 1.47 -8.07 -9.95
CA GLY A 141 1.92 -6.91 -9.18
C GLY A 141 0.76 -6.00 -8.77
N ALA A 142 -0.35 -6.59 -8.31
CA ALA A 142 -1.59 -5.88 -8.05
C ALA A 142 -1.53 -4.89 -6.87
N GLY A 143 -0.44 -4.87 -6.07
CA GLY A 143 -0.31 -3.96 -4.94
C GLY A 143 -1.43 -4.13 -3.93
N LEU A 144 -2.20 -3.06 -3.67
CA LEU A 144 -3.37 -3.13 -2.78
C LEU A 144 -4.66 -3.58 -3.47
N GLY A 145 -4.57 -4.02 -4.72
CA GLY A 145 -5.66 -4.67 -5.46
C GLY A 145 -6.68 -3.72 -6.09
N ARG A 146 -6.47 -2.40 -6.07
CA ARG A 146 -7.46 -1.43 -6.58
C ARG A 146 -7.75 -1.61 -8.07
N LEU A 147 -6.73 -1.73 -8.92
CA LEU A 147 -6.96 -1.94 -10.36
C LEU A 147 -7.72 -3.25 -10.61
N ALA A 148 -7.30 -4.34 -9.97
CA ALA A 148 -7.96 -5.64 -10.11
C ALA A 148 -9.43 -5.58 -9.62
N TRP A 149 -9.69 -4.81 -8.56
CA TRP A 149 -11.04 -4.54 -8.07
C TRP A 149 -11.86 -3.71 -9.06
N GLU A 150 -11.32 -2.64 -9.66
CA GLU A 150 -12.01 -1.81 -10.67
C GLU A 150 -12.36 -2.64 -11.92
N ILE A 151 -11.46 -3.53 -12.35
CA ILE A 151 -11.71 -4.47 -13.45
C ILE A 151 -12.86 -5.42 -13.09
N ALA A 152 -12.88 -5.96 -11.87
CA ALA A 152 -13.99 -6.77 -11.39
C ALA A 152 -15.30 -5.97 -11.30
N HIS A 153 -15.24 -4.73 -10.85
CA HIS A 153 -16.39 -3.82 -10.77
C HIS A 153 -17.01 -3.53 -12.14
N LEU A 154 -16.20 -3.50 -13.22
CA LEU A 154 -16.66 -3.37 -14.61
C LEU A 154 -17.29 -4.63 -15.21
N GLY A 155 -17.34 -5.74 -14.47
CA GLY A 155 -18.00 -6.98 -14.89
C GLY A 155 -17.08 -8.07 -15.42
N PHE A 156 -15.77 -7.97 -15.24
CA PHE A 156 -14.82 -9.03 -15.64
C PHE A 156 -14.48 -9.93 -14.45
N ASN A 157 -14.27 -11.24 -14.65
CA ASN A 157 -13.62 -12.01 -13.60
C ASN A 157 -12.16 -11.58 -13.52
N CYS A 158 -11.70 -11.21 -12.33
CA CYS A 158 -10.37 -10.67 -12.15
C CYS A 158 -9.63 -11.36 -10.99
N GLN A 159 -8.38 -11.71 -11.23
CA GLN A 159 -7.46 -12.12 -10.20
C GLN A 159 -6.29 -11.14 -10.15
N GLY A 160 -6.03 -10.55 -9.00
CA GLY A 160 -4.76 -9.87 -8.76
C GLY A 160 -3.72 -10.87 -8.27
N ASN A 161 -2.45 -10.64 -8.58
CA ASN A 161 -1.33 -11.39 -8.03
C ASN A 161 -0.33 -10.44 -7.38
N GLU A 162 0.16 -10.80 -6.19
CA GLU A 162 1.16 -10.02 -5.47
C GLU A 162 2.05 -10.94 -4.64
N PHE A 163 3.33 -10.58 -4.49
CA PHE A 163 4.32 -11.36 -3.76
C PHE A 163 4.69 -10.72 -2.42
N SER A 164 4.67 -9.38 -2.34
CA SER A 164 5.08 -8.66 -1.15
C SER A 164 4.05 -8.76 -0.02
N LEU A 165 4.46 -9.32 1.13
CA LEU A 165 3.65 -9.28 2.36
C LEU A 165 3.29 -7.85 2.80
N HIS A 166 4.11 -6.85 2.45
CA HIS A 166 3.83 -5.45 2.74
C HIS A 166 2.66 -4.88 1.92
N MET A 167 2.23 -5.59 0.87
CA MET A 167 1.05 -5.27 0.06
C MET A 167 -0.10 -6.23 0.36
N LEU A 168 0.17 -7.55 0.39
CA LEU A 168 -0.84 -8.58 0.64
C LEU A 168 -1.60 -8.40 1.96
N LEU A 169 -0.88 -8.08 3.04
CA LEU A 169 -1.50 -7.93 4.37
C LEU A 169 -2.48 -6.73 4.40
N PRO A 170 -2.06 -5.51 4.03
CA PRO A 170 -3.00 -4.40 3.80
C PRO A 170 -4.12 -4.69 2.79
N ALA A 171 -3.82 -5.30 1.65
CA ALA A 171 -4.81 -5.61 0.61
C ALA A 171 -5.92 -6.50 1.18
N TYR A 172 -5.55 -7.54 1.92
CA TYR A 172 -6.51 -8.42 2.59
C TYR A 172 -7.41 -7.63 3.54
N PHE A 173 -6.84 -6.76 4.38
CA PHE A 173 -7.61 -5.94 5.31
C PHE A 173 -8.59 -5.01 4.60
N ILE A 174 -8.16 -4.34 3.52
CA ILE A 174 -9.04 -3.45 2.76
C ILE A 174 -10.18 -4.24 2.13
N LEU A 175 -9.85 -5.29 1.37
CA LEU A 175 -10.81 -6.03 0.56
C LEU A 175 -11.80 -6.86 1.39
N ASN A 176 -11.40 -7.33 2.57
CA ASN A 176 -12.21 -8.26 3.37
C ASN A 176 -12.78 -7.65 4.67
N SER A 177 -12.12 -6.64 5.24
CA SER A 177 -12.50 -6.08 6.54
C SER A 177 -13.09 -4.67 6.46
N CYS A 178 -12.79 -3.90 5.43
CA CYS A 178 -13.34 -2.54 5.29
C CYS A 178 -14.73 -2.57 4.63
N ARG A 179 -15.75 -2.13 5.36
CA ARG A 179 -17.16 -2.09 4.87
C ARG A 179 -17.70 -0.68 4.67
N ASN A 180 -17.19 0.26 5.46
CA ASN A 180 -17.66 1.64 5.49
C ASN A 180 -16.65 2.55 4.77
N ILE A 181 -17.17 3.41 3.90
CA ILE A 181 -16.38 4.42 3.18
C ILE A 181 -15.73 5.37 4.19
N ASP A 182 -14.46 5.69 3.92
CA ASP A 182 -13.60 6.60 4.67
C ASP A 182 -13.48 6.26 6.18
N SER A 183 -13.74 5.02 6.57
CA SER A 183 -13.81 4.63 7.99
C SER A 183 -12.48 4.62 8.72
N TYR A 184 -11.37 4.73 7.99
CA TYR A 184 -10.02 4.75 8.53
C TYR A 184 -9.30 6.04 8.16
N THR A 185 -8.31 6.41 8.97
CA THR A 185 -7.48 7.60 8.75
C THR A 185 -6.02 7.22 8.92
N LEU A 186 -5.14 7.71 8.06
CA LEU A 186 -3.70 7.53 8.15
C LEU A 186 -2.95 8.83 7.82
N TYR A 187 -1.68 8.92 8.23
CA TYR A 187 -0.80 10.07 8.01
C TYR A 187 0.38 9.64 7.12
N PRO A 188 0.22 9.60 5.79
CA PRO A 188 1.20 8.98 4.88
C PRO A 188 2.54 9.75 4.83
N TRP A 189 2.49 11.06 5.02
CA TRP A 189 3.63 11.97 4.84
C TRP A 189 4.40 12.25 6.14
N VAL A 190 3.94 11.73 7.29
CA VAL A 190 4.48 12.07 8.62
C VAL A 190 5.99 11.83 8.74
N SER A 191 6.51 10.83 8.03
CA SER A 191 7.91 10.43 8.06
C SER A 191 8.82 11.20 7.08
N GLN A 192 8.24 12.02 6.21
CA GLN A 192 8.98 12.88 5.28
C GLN A 192 9.59 14.05 6.04
N SER A 193 10.83 14.41 5.71
CA SER A 193 11.56 15.50 6.39
C SER A 193 12.15 16.53 5.43
N CYS A 194 12.10 16.27 4.12
CA CYS A 194 12.58 17.14 3.06
C CYS A 194 11.46 17.44 2.06
N ASN A 195 11.62 18.52 1.30
CA ASN A 195 10.66 18.97 0.27
C ASN A 195 9.23 19.09 0.82
N ILE A 196 9.09 19.65 2.03
CA ILE A 196 7.82 19.96 2.67
C ILE A 196 7.64 21.46 2.63
N LEU A 197 6.60 21.93 1.92
CA LEU A 197 6.29 23.35 1.81
C LEU A 197 5.73 23.89 3.13
N SER A 198 4.89 23.11 3.81
CA SER A 198 4.35 23.46 5.12
C SER A 198 4.23 22.26 6.06
N ARG A 199 4.27 22.50 7.38
CA ARG A 199 4.03 21.45 8.37
C ARG A 199 2.62 20.87 8.28
N LYS A 200 1.66 21.64 7.76
CA LYS A 200 0.31 21.15 7.48
C LYS A 200 0.35 20.01 6.45
N ASP A 201 1.20 20.11 5.42
CA ASP A 201 1.33 19.07 4.39
C ASP A 201 1.94 17.78 4.96
N GLN A 202 2.95 17.90 5.83
CA GLN A 202 3.56 16.75 6.51
C GLN A 202 2.57 16.02 7.43
N LEU A 203 1.70 16.78 8.10
CA LEU A 203 0.70 16.29 9.04
C LEU A 203 -0.66 16.00 8.39
N ALA A 204 -0.76 16.11 7.06
CA ALA A 204 -2.01 15.87 6.36
C ALA A 204 -2.46 14.41 6.56
N SER A 205 -3.70 14.27 7.02
CA SER A 205 -4.39 12.99 7.14
C SER A 205 -5.10 12.63 5.85
N VAL A 206 -5.17 11.34 5.54
CA VAL A 206 -5.92 10.78 4.41
C VAL A 206 -6.90 9.74 4.95
N ARG A 207 -8.11 9.66 4.37
CA ARG A 207 -9.12 8.66 4.71
C ARG A 207 -9.23 7.56 3.66
N PHE A 208 -9.63 6.36 4.10
CA PHE A 208 -9.84 5.20 3.22
C PHE A 208 -10.82 4.19 3.86
N PRO A 209 -11.41 3.25 3.08
CA PRO A 209 -11.44 3.23 1.61
C PRO A 209 -12.41 4.27 1.04
N ASP A 210 -12.09 4.90 -0.09
CA ASP A 210 -12.93 5.91 -0.75
C ASP A 210 -14.15 5.35 -1.49
N VAL A 211 -14.16 4.03 -1.71
CA VAL A 211 -15.29 3.25 -2.22
C VAL A 211 -15.51 2.03 -1.33
N SER A 212 -16.68 1.38 -1.40
CA SER A 212 -16.90 0.13 -0.67
C SER A 212 -16.25 -1.03 -1.42
N PRO A 213 -15.26 -1.75 -0.86
CA PRO A 213 -14.62 -2.87 -1.54
C PRO A 213 -15.58 -4.05 -1.81
N SER A 214 -16.73 -4.07 -1.11
CA SER A 214 -17.78 -5.08 -1.30
C SER A 214 -18.77 -4.74 -2.42
N ASP A 215 -18.65 -3.56 -3.02
CA ASP A 215 -19.49 -3.15 -4.14
C ASP A 215 -19.00 -3.81 -5.44
N LEU A 216 -19.25 -5.11 -5.57
CA LEU A 216 -18.92 -5.90 -6.76
C LEU A 216 -20.20 -6.56 -7.33
N PRO A 217 -20.30 -6.71 -8.66
CA PRO A 217 -21.43 -7.42 -9.25
C PRO A 217 -21.47 -8.88 -8.77
N LYS A 218 -22.66 -9.39 -8.41
CA LYS A 218 -22.84 -10.70 -7.76
C LYS A 218 -22.28 -11.91 -8.52
N ASN A 219 -22.22 -11.84 -9.84
CA ASN A 219 -21.81 -12.94 -10.71
C ASN A 219 -20.33 -12.88 -11.09
N ILE A 220 -19.56 -11.99 -10.47
CA ILE A 220 -18.17 -11.75 -10.83
C ILE A 220 -17.24 -12.31 -9.77
N GLN A 221 -16.25 -13.07 -10.21
CA GLN A 221 -15.20 -13.59 -9.37
C GLN A 221 -14.06 -12.58 -9.27
N PHE A 222 -13.83 -12.10 -8.06
CA PHE A 222 -12.66 -11.30 -7.72
C PHE A 222 -11.81 -12.04 -6.68
N SER A 223 -10.51 -12.17 -6.94
CA SER A 223 -9.58 -12.86 -6.04
C SER A 223 -8.18 -12.24 -6.05
N MET A 224 -7.38 -12.58 -5.04
CA MET A 224 -5.97 -12.21 -4.93
C MET A 224 -5.14 -13.47 -4.69
N ALA A 225 -4.13 -13.72 -5.53
CA ALA A 225 -3.17 -14.81 -5.40
C ALA A 225 -1.85 -14.30 -4.81
N ALA A 226 -1.34 -14.98 -3.79
CA ALA A 226 -0.05 -14.67 -3.16
C ALA A 226 1.07 -15.54 -3.76
N GLY A 227 2.16 -14.91 -4.19
CA GLY A 227 3.34 -15.64 -4.71
C GLY A 227 4.00 -14.94 -5.88
N ASP A 228 5.18 -15.41 -6.26
CA ASP A 228 5.87 -14.93 -7.47
C ASP A 228 5.04 -15.28 -8.71
N PHE A 229 4.84 -14.30 -9.57
CA PHE A 229 4.01 -14.44 -10.77
C PHE A 229 4.45 -15.61 -11.66
N LEU A 230 5.76 -15.78 -11.89
CA LEU A 230 6.28 -16.80 -12.79
C LEU A 230 6.15 -18.20 -12.19
N GLU A 231 6.18 -18.31 -10.86
CA GLU A 231 5.98 -19.57 -10.16
C GLU A 231 4.51 -19.97 -10.12
N VAL A 232 3.64 -19.02 -9.76
CA VAL A 232 2.18 -19.26 -9.61
C VAL A 232 1.52 -19.59 -10.95
N TYR A 233 1.95 -18.97 -12.06
CA TYR A 233 1.30 -19.11 -13.38
C TYR A 233 2.20 -19.85 -14.39
N SER A 234 2.79 -20.97 -13.97
CA SER A 234 3.71 -21.78 -14.78
C SER A 234 3.02 -22.78 -15.74
N GLU A 235 1.73 -23.05 -15.57
CA GLU A 235 0.98 -23.99 -16.41
C GLU A 235 0.52 -23.37 -17.74
N LYS A 236 0.72 -24.11 -18.84
CA LYS A 236 0.27 -23.71 -20.19
C LYS A 236 -1.23 -24.04 -20.37
N GLY A 237 -2.03 -23.05 -20.76
CA GLY A 237 -3.44 -23.27 -21.14
C GLY A 237 -4.44 -22.26 -20.58
N LEU A 238 -4.02 -21.41 -19.65
CA LEU A 238 -4.84 -20.30 -19.17
C LEU A 238 -4.89 -19.19 -20.24
N VAL A 239 -6.05 -19.00 -20.86
CA VAL A 239 -6.33 -17.80 -21.68
C VAL A 239 -6.63 -16.65 -20.72
N LEU A 240 -5.57 -16.12 -20.10
CA LEU A 240 -5.64 -14.94 -19.25
C LEU A 240 -5.18 -13.72 -20.04
N ILE A 241 -5.92 -12.63 -19.91
CA ILE A 241 -5.48 -11.31 -20.37
C ILE A 241 -4.58 -10.76 -19.26
N PHE A 242 -3.31 -10.55 -19.57
CA PHE A 242 -2.34 -10.03 -18.61
C PHE A 242 -2.30 -8.51 -18.69
N LEU A 243 -2.38 -7.88 -17.53
CA LEU A 243 -2.27 -6.44 -17.39
C LEU A 243 -1.14 -6.08 -16.44
N VAL A 244 -0.01 -5.66 -17.02
CA VAL A 244 1.16 -5.24 -16.26
C VAL A 244 1.19 -3.73 -16.27
N LEU A 245 0.92 -3.12 -15.11
CA LEU A 245 1.20 -1.71 -14.89
C LEU A 245 2.55 -1.58 -14.19
N ILE A 246 3.52 -0.96 -14.86
CA ILE A 246 4.85 -0.76 -14.31
C ILE A 246 4.89 0.62 -13.66
N PHE A 247 4.94 0.67 -12.33
CA PHE A 247 5.26 1.88 -11.59
C PHE A 247 6.68 1.74 -11.03
N SER A 248 7.66 2.24 -11.81
CA SER A 248 9.11 2.30 -11.50
C SER A 248 9.87 0.97 -11.53
N ASP A 249 10.75 0.84 -12.52
CA ASP A 249 12.00 0.04 -12.66
C ASP A 249 12.08 -1.45 -12.27
N TYR A 250 11.03 -2.09 -11.76
CA TYR A 250 11.06 -3.53 -11.44
C TYR A 250 10.62 -4.42 -12.61
N ILE A 251 11.32 -4.33 -13.75
CA ILE A 251 11.40 -5.47 -14.68
C ILE A 251 12.86 -5.63 -15.08
N CYS A 252 13.57 -6.48 -14.34
CA CYS A 252 14.79 -7.08 -14.86
C CYS A 252 14.36 -8.11 -15.90
N SER A 253 14.51 -7.77 -17.19
CA SER A 253 14.53 -8.68 -18.33
C SER A 253 13.56 -9.88 -18.23
N ILE A 254 12.27 -9.71 -18.54
CA ILE A 254 11.40 -10.86 -18.75
C ILE A 254 11.48 -11.24 -20.24
N PRO A 255 12.19 -12.32 -20.62
CA PRO A 255 12.03 -12.90 -21.93
C PRO A 255 10.66 -13.59 -21.94
N PHE A 256 9.62 -12.96 -22.49
CA PHE A 256 8.32 -13.62 -22.65
C PHE A 256 8.27 -14.37 -23.99
N PRO A 257 8.10 -15.71 -23.99
CA PRO A 257 7.57 -16.45 -25.13
C PRO A 257 6.08 -16.75 -24.85
N LEU A 258 5.20 -15.75 -24.99
CA LEU A 258 3.76 -15.95 -24.78
C LEU A 258 2.97 -15.40 -25.97
N GLN A 259 2.29 -16.30 -26.69
CA GLN A 259 1.34 -16.02 -27.77
C GLN A 259 -0.04 -15.63 -27.20
N VAL A 260 -0.10 -14.52 -26.47
CA VAL A 260 -1.37 -13.94 -25.96
C VAL A 260 -1.35 -12.42 -26.14
N PRO A 261 -2.51 -11.76 -26.33
CA PRO A 261 -2.55 -10.31 -26.43
C PRO A 261 -2.15 -9.70 -25.08
N LEU A 262 -0.94 -9.14 -25.06
CA LEU A 262 -0.38 -8.42 -23.93
C LEU A 262 -0.70 -6.93 -24.10
N ILE A 263 -1.50 -6.36 -23.21
CA ILE A 263 -1.67 -4.91 -23.13
C ILE A 263 -0.54 -4.38 -22.24
N LEU A 264 0.60 -4.07 -22.86
CA LEU A 264 1.71 -3.37 -22.23
C LEU A 264 1.44 -1.86 -22.29
N LEU A 265 1.22 -1.24 -21.14
CA LEU A 265 1.21 0.22 -21.01
C LEU A 265 2.41 0.63 -20.16
N CYS A 266 3.50 1.00 -20.85
CA CYS A 266 4.62 1.68 -20.22
C CYS A 266 4.23 3.15 -19.99
N ASP A 267 4.28 3.59 -18.74
CA ASP A 267 4.16 5.00 -18.38
C ASP A 267 5.48 5.70 -18.76
N SER A 268 5.59 6.17 -20.00
CA SER A 268 6.69 7.06 -20.41
C SER A 268 6.40 8.48 -19.91
N MET A 269 6.50 8.71 -18.60
CA MET A 269 6.69 10.04 -18.05
C MET A 269 8.19 10.41 -18.10
N ALA A 270 8.76 10.37 -19.31
CA ALA A 270 10.03 11.01 -19.64
C ALA A 270 9.75 12.30 -20.41
N HIS A 271 10.02 13.42 -19.75
CA HIS A 271 10.25 14.75 -20.29
C HIS A 271 9.24 15.32 -21.30
N LYS A 272 8.42 16.27 -20.84
CA LYS A 272 8.13 17.46 -21.65
C LYS A 272 8.37 18.73 -20.83
N THR A 273 9.55 19.31 -21.10
CA THR A 273 10.02 20.71 -20.91
C THR A 273 9.80 21.38 -19.57
#